data_AF-A0A925UA52-F1
#
_entry.id   AF-A0A925UA52-F1
#
_cell.length_a   1.000
_cell.length_b   1.000
_cell.length_c   1.000
_cell.angle_alpha   90.00
_cell.angle_beta   90.00
_cell.angle_gamma   90.00
#
_symmetry.space_group_name_H-M   'P 1'
#
loop_
_entity.id
_entity.type
_entity.pdbx_description
1 polymer ?
#
loop_
_entity_poly.entity_id
_entity_poly.type
_entity_poly.pdbx_seq_one_letter_code
_entity_poly.pdbx_strand_id
1 'polypeptide(L)'
;MNFNFIKPKSFILVAVCLSLAFEVCYGQSKSSSNHQSLISPDGSITLSVISPDGDLAFAIKHKGTTVIEPSRLGLVINGKSFGTKSAITESVKYKLNETYSYRGIHSRATNKCNGARIGISSSIGTFILEARVFNDGVAFRYVIKNSADAVINNDNTAFSFPSGSMVWSQPNTRYYEGTYGKKGIEQFKVGDPVGPPLVAELPGGLFAAVTEGGLVD
;
A
#
# COMPACT_ATOMS: atom_id res chain seq x y z
N MET A 1 14.07 -29.05 -27.00
CA MET A 1 14.30 -28.50 -25.64
C MET A 1 12.95 -28.35 -24.97
N ASN A 2 12.67 -29.13 -23.93
CA ASN A 2 11.42 -29.05 -23.18
C ASN A 2 11.49 -27.84 -22.23
N PHE A 3 10.71 -26.81 -22.51
CA PHE A 3 10.49 -25.72 -21.56
C PHE A 3 9.46 -26.17 -20.54
N ASN A 4 9.93 -26.59 -19.36
CA ASN A 4 9.06 -26.76 -18.21
C ASN A 4 8.62 -25.37 -17.74
N PHE A 5 7.38 -24.98 -18.05
CA PHE A 5 6.76 -23.80 -17.48
C PHE A 5 6.59 -24.01 -15.97
N ILE A 6 7.32 -23.21 -15.19
CA ILE A 6 7.14 -23.09 -13.74
C ILE A 6 5.71 -22.60 -13.50
N LYS A 7 4.92 -23.32 -12.70
CA LYS A 7 3.57 -22.89 -12.29
C LYS A 7 3.65 -21.48 -11.69
N PRO A 8 2.71 -20.57 -12.01
CA PRO A 8 2.70 -19.24 -11.40
C PRO A 8 2.55 -19.38 -9.89
N LYS A 9 3.58 -18.96 -9.14
CA LYS A 9 3.46 -18.76 -7.69
C LYS A 9 2.63 -17.49 -7.49
N SER A 10 1.69 -17.51 -6.55
CA SER A 10 0.88 -16.33 -6.20
C SER A 10 1.80 -15.16 -5.84
N PHE A 11 1.61 -14.04 -6.52
CA PHE A 11 2.36 -12.79 -6.36
C PHE A 11 1.39 -11.74 -5.83
N ILE A 12 1.79 -10.96 -4.84
CA ILE A 12 0.99 -9.84 -4.32
C ILE A 12 1.72 -8.54 -4.65
N LEU A 13 1.13 -7.68 -5.49
CA LEU A 13 1.67 -6.37 -5.84
C LEU A 13 1.15 -5.29 -4.88
N VAL A 14 2.05 -4.51 -4.28
CA VAL A 14 1.71 -3.31 -3.51
C VAL A 14 2.16 -2.07 -4.29
N ALA A 15 1.25 -1.15 -4.62
CA ALA A 15 1.54 0.06 -5.41
C ALA A 15 0.86 1.32 -4.85
N VAL A 16 1.58 2.44 -4.83
CA VAL A 16 1.07 3.81 -4.53
C VAL A 16 0.79 4.55 -5.84
N CYS A 17 -0.18 5.47 -5.96
CA CYS A 17 -0.49 6.18 -7.24
C CYS A 17 -1.24 7.51 -7.05
N LEU A 18 -0.72 8.67 -7.50
CA LEU A 18 -1.33 10.00 -7.30
C LEU A 18 -2.34 10.38 -8.41
N SER A 19 -3.53 10.89 -8.07
CA SER A 19 -4.46 11.59 -8.99
C SER A 19 -5.64 12.27 -8.26
N LEU A 20 -6.01 13.46 -8.76
CA LEU A 20 -7.00 14.42 -8.23
C LEU A 20 -8.46 14.10 -8.63
N ALA A 21 -9.41 14.26 -7.71
CA ALA A 21 -10.84 14.43 -8.03
C ALA A 21 -11.63 15.16 -6.91
N PHE A 22 -12.58 16.01 -7.33
CA PHE A 22 -13.46 16.91 -6.55
C PHE A 22 -14.52 16.18 -5.69
N GLU A 23 -14.92 16.77 -4.55
CA GLU A 23 -15.92 16.24 -3.61
C GLU A 23 -17.30 16.91 -3.71
N VAL A 24 -18.34 16.12 -3.43
CA VAL A 24 -19.70 16.54 -3.02
C VAL A 24 -19.87 16.17 -1.54
N CYS A 25 -20.30 17.12 -0.71
CA CYS A 25 -20.51 16.93 0.73
C CYS A 25 -21.79 16.13 1.02
N TYR A 26 -21.66 15.03 1.78
CA TYR A 26 -22.74 14.47 2.58
C TYR A 26 -22.25 14.34 4.03
N GLY A 27 -23.01 14.89 4.97
CA GLY A 27 -22.71 14.76 6.40
C GLY A 27 -23.28 13.47 6.97
N GLN A 28 -22.46 12.69 7.69
CA GLN A 28 -22.90 11.57 8.50
C GLN A 28 -22.20 11.54 9.88
N SER A 29 -22.88 10.89 10.83
CA SER A 29 -22.53 10.77 12.25
C SER A 29 -21.14 10.16 12.51
N LYS A 30 -20.42 10.73 13.48
CA LYS A 30 -19.14 10.22 14.02
C LYS A 30 -19.32 8.89 14.73
N SER A 31 -19.17 7.78 14.01
CA SER A 31 -18.67 6.53 14.58
C SER A 31 -17.17 6.51 14.33
N SER A 32 -16.36 6.77 15.36
CA SER A 32 -14.91 6.60 15.28
C SER A 32 -14.58 5.11 15.39
N SER A 33 -14.66 4.38 14.27
CA SER A 33 -14.14 3.01 14.22
C SER A 33 -12.61 3.07 14.13
N ASN A 34 -11.89 2.59 15.14
CA ASN A 34 -10.41 2.50 15.08
C ASN A 34 -9.89 1.40 14.13
N HIS A 35 -10.76 0.84 13.29
CA HIS A 35 -10.44 -0.22 12.35
C HIS A 35 -11.36 -0.15 11.12
N GLN A 36 -10.76 -0.20 9.95
CA GLN A 36 -11.42 -0.37 8.66
C GLN A 36 -10.84 -1.59 7.95
N SER A 37 -11.70 -2.51 7.50
CA SER A 37 -11.28 -3.68 6.72
C SER A 37 -11.87 -3.67 5.31
N LEU A 38 -11.03 -4.00 4.32
CA LEU A 38 -11.37 -4.21 2.91
C LEU A 38 -10.90 -5.59 2.46
N ILE A 39 -11.72 -6.26 1.65
CA ILE A 39 -11.48 -7.63 1.17
C ILE A 39 -11.48 -7.60 -0.36
N SER A 40 -10.63 -8.38 -1.02
CA SER A 40 -10.58 -8.53 -2.48
C SER A 40 -11.91 -9.06 -3.05
N PRO A 41 -12.17 -8.86 -4.35
CA PRO A 41 -13.35 -9.42 -5.02
C PRO A 41 -13.55 -10.93 -4.83
N ASP A 42 -12.46 -11.72 -4.76
CA ASP A 42 -12.51 -13.18 -4.57
C ASP A 42 -12.38 -13.62 -3.10
N GLY A 43 -12.28 -12.69 -2.16
CA GLY A 43 -12.13 -13.00 -0.73
C GLY A 43 -10.73 -13.44 -0.30
N SER A 44 -9.76 -13.51 -1.21
CA SER A 44 -8.44 -14.03 -0.91
C SER A 44 -7.51 -13.05 -0.21
N ILE A 45 -7.64 -11.74 -0.42
CA ILE A 45 -6.78 -10.72 0.21
C ILE A 45 -7.62 -9.84 1.13
N THR A 46 -7.10 -9.58 2.34
CA THR A 46 -7.69 -8.64 3.29
C THR A 46 -6.67 -7.56 3.63
N LEU A 47 -7.07 -6.30 3.44
CA LEU A 47 -6.41 -5.12 4.00
C LEU A 47 -7.15 -4.72 5.28
N SER A 48 -6.40 -4.53 6.37
CA SER A 48 -6.88 -3.88 7.58
C SER A 48 -6.13 -2.58 7.79
N VAL A 49 -6.85 -1.49 8.01
CA VAL A 49 -6.32 -0.18 8.44
C VAL A 49 -6.78 0.04 9.86
N ILE A 50 -5.86 0.24 10.78
CA ILE A 50 -6.11 0.35 12.22
C ILE A 50 -5.45 1.60 12.78
N SER A 51 -5.96 2.09 13.91
CA SER A 51 -5.37 3.23 14.61
C SER A 51 -5.27 2.96 16.11
N PRO A 52 -4.56 1.90 16.54
CA PRO A 52 -4.35 1.59 17.97
C PRO A 52 -3.68 2.78 18.66
N ASP A 53 -4.27 3.26 19.75
CA ASP A 53 -3.76 4.38 20.56
C ASP A 53 -3.42 5.67 19.77
N GLY A 54 -4.03 5.80 18.58
CA GLY A 54 -3.83 6.93 17.69
C GLY A 54 -2.71 6.77 16.66
N ASP A 55 -2.01 5.64 16.63
CA ASP A 55 -0.97 5.37 15.63
C ASP A 55 -1.54 4.57 14.46
N LEU A 56 -1.61 5.22 13.30
CA LEU A 56 -2.19 4.66 12.09
C LEU A 56 -1.27 3.59 11.50
N ALA A 57 -1.84 2.42 11.24
CA ALA A 57 -1.15 1.30 10.64
C ALA A 57 -2.04 0.53 9.67
N PHE A 58 -1.42 -0.28 8.82
CA PHE A 58 -2.10 -1.25 7.98
C PHE A 58 -1.49 -2.64 8.11
N ALA A 59 -2.27 -3.66 7.80
CA ALA A 59 -1.81 -5.05 7.71
C ALA A 59 -2.48 -5.73 6.52
N ILE A 60 -1.79 -6.69 5.90
CA ILE A 60 -2.28 -7.44 4.74
C ILE A 60 -2.21 -8.93 5.04
N LYS A 61 -3.30 -9.64 4.74
CA LYS A 61 -3.36 -11.11 4.75
C LYS A 61 -3.78 -11.63 3.38
N HIS A 62 -3.23 -12.77 2.98
CA HIS A 62 -3.70 -13.55 1.84
C HIS A 62 -4.09 -14.95 2.30
N LYS A 63 -5.38 -15.30 2.15
CA LYS A 63 -6.00 -16.57 2.57
C LYS A 63 -5.67 -16.93 4.04
N GLY A 64 -5.65 -15.91 4.90
CA GLY A 64 -5.34 -16.04 6.33
C GLY A 64 -3.85 -15.93 6.69
N THR A 65 -2.93 -16.11 5.73
CA THR A 65 -1.49 -15.94 5.93
C THR A 65 -1.11 -14.46 5.96
N THR A 66 -0.35 -14.04 6.96
CA THR A 66 0.17 -12.66 7.07
C THR A 66 1.19 -12.40 5.96
N VAL A 67 0.98 -11.31 5.21
CA VAL A 67 1.84 -10.84 4.14
C VAL A 67 2.63 -9.62 4.59
N ILE A 68 1.92 -8.65 5.18
CA ILE A 68 2.47 -7.47 5.83
C ILE A 68 1.91 -7.44 7.26
N GLU A 69 2.81 -7.46 8.24
CA GLU A 69 2.47 -7.25 9.65
C GLU A 69 1.97 -5.81 9.87
N PRO A 70 1.32 -5.48 10.99
CA PRO A 70 0.94 -4.10 11.29
C PRO A 70 2.09 -3.12 11.05
N SER A 71 1.96 -2.30 10.03
CA SER A 71 3.00 -1.43 9.50
C SER A 71 2.49 0.01 9.46
N ARG A 72 3.37 0.94 9.83
CA ARG A 72 3.01 2.35 9.98
C ARG A 72 2.51 2.95 8.67
N LEU A 73 1.49 3.80 8.78
CA LEU A 73 1.10 4.80 7.79
C LEU A 73 1.32 6.19 8.39
N GLY A 74 1.96 7.09 7.67
CA GLY A 74 2.07 8.47 8.14
C GLY A 74 2.97 9.34 7.29
N LEU A 75 2.71 10.64 7.31
CA LEU A 75 3.48 11.66 6.61
C LEU A 75 3.92 12.73 7.60
N VAL A 76 4.99 13.46 7.27
CA VAL A 76 5.30 14.74 7.91
C VAL A 76 5.03 15.83 6.89
N ILE A 77 4.06 16.70 7.18
CA ILE A 77 3.63 17.77 6.28
C ILE A 77 3.80 19.10 6.98
N ASN A 78 4.54 20.03 6.38
CA ASN A 78 4.85 21.35 6.96
C ASN A 78 5.37 21.25 8.41
N GLY A 79 6.24 20.27 8.67
CA GLY A 79 6.84 19.97 9.97
C GLY A 79 5.92 19.25 10.97
N LYS A 80 4.69 18.90 10.57
CA LYS A 80 3.68 18.30 11.46
C LYS A 80 3.41 16.84 11.08
N SER A 81 3.33 15.96 12.08
CA SER A 81 3.15 14.51 11.87
C SER A 81 1.67 14.13 11.70
N PHE A 82 1.36 13.50 10.56
CA PHE A 82 0.11 12.80 10.27
C PHE A 82 0.28 11.29 10.47
N GLY A 83 -0.74 10.62 10.99
CA GLY A 83 -0.69 9.18 11.29
C GLY A 83 -0.30 8.85 12.74
N THR A 84 0.05 9.86 13.55
CA THR A 84 0.18 9.74 15.02
C THR A 84 -0.88 10.60 15.68
N LYS A 85 -1.46 10.16 16.79
CA LYS A 85 -2.65 10.81 17.40
C LYS A 85 -3.75 11.06 16.35
N SER A 86 -3.89 10.11 15.44
CA SER A 86 -4.87 10.09 14.38
C SER A 86 -6.04 9.20 14.75
N ALA A 87 -7.20 9.44 14.16
CA ALA A 87 -8.36 8.58 14.30
C ALA A 87 -8.96 8.33 12.93
N ILE A 88 -9.30 7.06 12.68
CA ILE A 88 -10.09 6.68 11.51
C ILE A 88 -11.51 7.22 11.71
N THR A 89 -12.04 7.83 10.66
CA THR A 89 -13.36 8.45 10.61
C THR A 89 -14.19 7.78 9.52
N GLU A 90 -15.18 8.49 8.98
CA GLU A 90 -16.06 7.95 7.95
C GLU A 90 -15.27 7.44 6.75
N SER A 91 -15.71 6.29 6.23
CA SER A 91 -15.10 5.61 5.09
C SER A 91 -16.15 5.34 4.01
N VAL A 92 -15.88 5.77 2.79
CA VAL A 92 -16.76 5.53 1.64
C VAL A 92 -16.20 4.38 0.81
N LYS A 93 -16.91 3.25 0.77
CA LYS A 93 -16.54 2.07 -0.01
C LYS A 93 -17.09 2.14 -1.44
N TYR A 94 -16.36 1.57 -2.39
CA TYR A 94 -16.77 1.46 -3.78
C TYR A 94 -16.24 0.17 -4.41
N LYS A 95 -16.75 -0.19 -5.59
CA LYS A 95 -16.27 -1.32 -6.39
C LYS A 95 -15.96 -0.84 -7.80
N LEU A 96 -14.89 -1.37 -8.39
CA LEU A 96 -14.55 -1.16 -9.79
C LEU A 96 -14.52 -2.51 -10.51
N ASN A 97 -14.96 -2.50 -11.77
CA ASN A 97 -14.83 -3.61 -12.69
C ASN A 97 -14.89 -3.07 -14.11
N GLU A 98 -13.73 -2.73 -14.65
CA GLU A 98 -13.59 -2.17 -15.98
C GLU A 98 -12.40 -2.78 -16.72
N THR A 99 -12.40 -2.63 -18.04
CA THR A 99 -11.29 -3.02 -18.89
C THR A 99 -10.90 -1.87 -19.79
N TYR A 100 -9.60 -1.69 -20.02
CA TYR A 100 -9.07 -0.64 -20.89
C TYR A 100 -7.90 -1.17 -21.72
N SER A 101 -7.67 -0.54 -22.88
CA SER A 101 -6.52 -0.85 -23.72
C SER A 101 -5.23 -0.46 -23.01
N TYR A 102 -4.23 -1.33 -23.07
CA TYR A 102 -2.94 -1.11 -22.41
C TYR A 102 -1.78 -1.47 -23.33
N ARG A 103 -0.63 -0.86 -23.09
CA ARG A 103 0.62 -1.10 -23.82
C ARG A 103 1.63 -1.75 -22.89
N GLY A 104 1.45 -3.06 -22.66
CA GLY A 104 2.36 -3.88 -21.88
C GLY A 104 2.44 -5.29 -22.44
N ILE A 105 2.66 -6.29 -21.57
CA ILE A 105 2.69 -7.72 -21.96
C ILE A 105 1.33 -8.22 -22.50
N HIS A 106 0.24 -7.48 -22.21
CA HIS A 106 -1.09 -7.69 -22.77
C HIS A 106 -1.61 -6.39 -23.40
N SER A 107 -2.49 -6.52 -24.39
CA SER A 107 -3.13 -5.38 -25.08
C SER A 107 -4.32 -4.79 -24.31
N ARG A 108 -4.79 -5.46 -23.26
CA ARG A 108 -5.91 -5.05 -22.41
C ARG A 108 -5.59 -5.33 -20.95
N ALA A 109 -5.92 -4.40 -20.08
CA ALA A 109 -5.85 -4.54 -18.63
C ALA A 109 -7.25 -4.55 -18.02
N THR A 110 -7.39 -5.22 -16.88
CA THR A 110 -8.63 -5.30 -16.10
C THR A 110 -8.41 -4.62 -14.75
N ASN A 111 -9.19 -3.59 -14.44
CA ASN A 111 -9.21 -2.92 -13.15
C ASN A 111 -10.44 -3.39 -12.37
N LYS A 112 -10.27 -4.49 -11.63
CA LYS A 112 -11.33 -5.10 -10.80
C LYS A 112 -10.88 -5.17 -9.34
N CYS A 113 -11.44 -4.30 -8.51
CA CYS A 113 -11.10 -4.20 -7.09
C CYS A 113 -12.29 -3.79 -6.24
N ASN A 114 -12.19 -4.07 -4.94
CA ASN A 114 -12.96 -3.37 -3.92
C ASN A 114 -12.10 -2.22 -3.38
N GLY A 115 -12.66 -1.01 -3.36
CA GLY A 115 -11.94 0.21 -2.94
C GLY A 115 -12.63 0.96 -1.81
N ALA A 116 -11.89 1.83 -1.15
CA ALA A 116 -12.43 2.74 -0.15
C ALA A 116 -11.63 4.03 -0.05
N ARG A 117 -12.33 5.11 0.27
CA ARG A 117 -11.78 6.37 0.75
C ARG A 117 -11.97 6.43 2.25
N ILE A 118 -10.88 6.23 2.99
CA ILE A 118 -10.87 6.13 4.45
C ILE A 118 -10.49 7.50 4.99
N GLY A 119 -11.42 8.20 5.63
CA GLY A 119 -11.13 9.49 6.25
C GLY A 119 -10.27 9.32 7.48
N ILE A 120 -9.17 10.05 7.56
CA ILE A 120 -8.28 10.10 8.74
C ILE A 120 -8.31 11.51 9.31
N SER A 121 -8.61 11.61 10.60
CA SER A 121 -8.53 12.86 11.35
C SER A 121 -7.28 12.90 12.21
N SER A 122 -6.73 14.09 12.42
CA SER A 122 -5.61 14.37 13.31
C SER A 122 -5.75 15.78 13.88
N SER A 123 -4.92 16.13 14.87
CA SER A 123 -4.88 17.48 15.44
C SER A 123 -4.49 18.58 14.44
N ILE A 124 -3.93 18.21 13.29
CA ILE A 124 -3.36 19.14 12.30
C ILE A 124 -4.15 19.17 10.99
N GLY A 125 -5.26 18.43 10.91
CA GLY A 125 -6.14 18.38 9.75
C GLY A 125 -6.65 16.97 9.45
N THR A 126 -7.31 16.85 8.29
CA THR A 126 -7.84 15.59 7.78
C THR A 126 -7.19 15.24 6.44
N PHE A 127 -7.00 13.94 6.20
CA PHE A 127 -6.64 13.42 4.88
C PHE A 127 -7.45 12.16 4.58
N ILE A 128 -7.41 11.72 3.33
CA ILE A 128 -8.04 10.46 2.92
C ILE A 128 -6.95 9.46 2.59
N LEU A 129 -7.03 8.26 3.15
CA LEU A 129 -6.32 7.09 2.64
C LEU A 129 -7.23 6.41 1.62
N GLU A 130 -6.92 6.55 0.33
CA GLU A 130 -7.65 5.83 -0.71
C GLU A 130 -6.96 4.48 -0.96
N ALA A 131 -7.66 3.39 -0.69
CA ALA A 131 -7.15 2.04 -0.82
C ALA A 131 -7.98 1.22 -1.83
N ARG A 132 -7.31 0.30 -2.53
CA ARG A 132 -7.91 -0.67 -3.46
C ARG A 132 -7.32 -2.05 -3.18
N VAL A 133 -8.20 -3.04 -3.08
CA VAL A 133 -7.82 -4.45 -2.88
C VAL A 133 -8.26 -5.24 -4.11
N PHE A 134 -7.26 -5.73 -4.84
CA PHE A 134 -7.37 -6.62 -5.99
C PHE A 134 -7.22 -8.08 -5.53
N ASN A 135 -7.44 -9.04 -6.41
CA ASN A 135 -7.26 -10.47 -6.08
C ASN A 135 -5.76 -10.85 -5.92
N ASP A 136 -4.86 -9.99 -6.37
CA ASP A 136 -3.42 -10.19 -6.46
C ASP A 136 -2.62 -8.98 -5.92
N GLY A 137 -3.27 -8.08 -5.18
CA GLY A 137 -2.58 -6.86 -4.73
C GLY A 137 -3.40 -5.93 -3.87
N VAL A 138 -2.70 -5.05 -3.17
CA VAL A 138 -3.28 -3.93 -2.43
C VAL A 138 -2.58 -2.66 -2.88
N ALA A 139 -3.33 -1.66 -3.30
CA ALA A 139 -2.80 -0.34 -3.61
C ALA A 139 -3.40 0.69 -2.65
N PHE A 140 -2.61 1.67 -2.21
CA PHE A 140 -3.14 2.79 -1.44
C PHE A 140 -2.39 4.08 -1.71
N ARG A 141 -3.03 5.21 -1.42
CA ARG A 141 -2.43 6.54 -1.54
C ARG A 141 -2.97 7.50 -0.48
N TYR A 142 -2.16 8.48 -0.12
CA TYR A 142 -2.60 9.65 0.63
C TYR A 142 -3.23 10.68 -0.32
N VAL A 143 -4.42 11.15 0.01
CA VAL A 143 -5.07 12.28 -0.66
C VAL A 143 -5.16 13.42 0.34
N ILE A 144 -4.35 14.44 0.13
CA ILE A 144 -4.27 15.64 0.96
C ILE A 144 -5.18 16.71 0.36
N LYS A 145 -6.14 17.21 1.14
CA LYS A 145 -7.01 18.31 0.71
C LYS A 145 -6.25 19.63 0.82
N ASN A 146 -6.47 20.54 -0.12
CA ASN A 146 -5.87 21.89 -0.14
C ASN A 146 -4.33 21.87 -0.09
N SER A 147 -3.70 21.06 -0.95
CA SER A 147 -2.25 20.79 -0.93
C SER A 147 -1.38 21.85 -1.59
N ALA A 148 -1.92 23.00 -2.01
CA ALA A 148 -1.18 24.01 -2.79
C ALA A 148 0.12 24.47 -2.11
N ASP A 149 0.11 24.57 -0.76
CA ASP A 149 1.27 24.95 0.05
C ASP A 149 1.77 23.79 0.94
N ALA A 150 1.42 22.54 0.59
CA ALA A 150 1.83 21.38 1.38
C ALA A 150 3.24 20.92 0.98
N VAL A 151 4.18 21.01 1.92
CA VAL A 151 5.51 20.42 1.78
C VAL A 151 5.55 19.10 2.53
N ILE A 152 5.78 18.00 1.81
CA ILE A 152 6.01 16.69 2.41
C ILE A 152 7.47 16.63 2.85
N ASN A 153 7.71 16.70 4.15
CA ASN A 153 9.04 16.61 4.74
C ASN A 153 9.52 15.17 4.91
N ASN A 154 8.59 14.23 5.10
CA ASN A 154 8.91 12.81 5.18
C ASN A 154 7.69 11.93 4.87
N ASP A 155 7.95 10.76 4.29
CA ASP A 155 7.02 9.65 4.25
C ASP A 155 7.48 8.59 5.27
N ASN A 156 6.64 8.31 6.27
CA ASN A 156 6.90 7.33 7.32
C ASN A 156 6.18 5.99 7.06
N THR A 157 5.64 5.78 5.85
CA THR A 157 5.04 4.50 5.44
C THR A 157 6.07 3.39 5.56
N ALA A 158 5.71 2.31 6.25
CA ALA A 158 6.57 1.16 6.46
C ALA A 158 5.94 -0.12 5.87
N PHE A 159 6.78 -1.12 5.63
CA PHE A 159 6.37 -2.45 5.20
C PHE A 159 7.11 -3.49 6.04
N SER A 160 6.46 -3.98 7.09
CA SER A 160 7.00 -5.00 7.98
C SER A 160 6.65 -6.38 7.42
N PHE A 161 7.64 -7.05 6.82
CA PHE A 161 7.50 -8.45 6.42
C PHE A 161 7.68 -9.39 7.62
N PRO A 162 6.97 -10.53 7.68
CA PRO A 162 7.18 -11.55 8.70
C PRO A 162 8.65 -11.96 8.87
N SER A 163 9.07 -12.23 10.10
CA SER A 163 10.41 -12.75 10.38
C SER A 163 10.72 -14.02 9.58
N GLY A 164 11.98 -14.17 9.15
CA GLY A 164 12.41 -15.25 8.26
C GLY A 164 12.12 -15.01 6.77
N SER A 165 11.52 -13.88 6.40
CA SER A 165 11.37 -13.49 4.99
C SER A 165 12.72 -13.23 4.32
N MET A 166 12.83 -13.59 3.05
CA MET A 166 13.98 -13.29 2.20
C MET A 166 13.61 -12.25 1.16
N VAL A 167 14.42 -11.18 1.05
CA VAL A 167 14.15 -10.04 0.18
C VAL A 167 15.17 -9.97 -0.94
N TRP A 168 14.69 -9.79 -2.16
CA TRP A 168 15.48 -9.38 -3.32
C TRP A 168 15.26 -7.89 -3.55
N SER A 169 16.35 -7.14 -3.58
CA SER A 169 16.35 -5.70 -3.83
C SER A 169 17.67 -5.26 -4.45
N GLN A 170 17.69 -4.04 -4.98
CA GLN A 170 18.89 -3.39 -5.51
C GLN A 170 19.13 -2.06 -4.78
N PRO A 171 20.39 -1.73 -4.40
CA PRO A 171 20.66 -0.55 -3.56
C PRO A 171 20.88 0.76 -4.33
N ASN A 172 20.98 0.73 -5.66
CA ASN A 172 21.22 1.92 -6.48
C ASN A 172 19.90 2.67 -6.72
N THR A 173 19.46 3.44 -5.73
CA THR A 173 18.25 4.28 -5.80
C THR A 173 18.46 5.60 -6.53
N ARG A 174 19.69 5.91 -6.96
CA ARG A 174 20.01 7.14 -7.71
C ARG A 174 19.88 6.95 -9.22
N TYR A 175 20.39 5.83 -9.73
CA TYR A 175 20.41 5.55 -11.17
C TYR A 175 19.58 4.33 -11.56
N TYR A 176 19.12 3.53 -10.60
CA TYR A 176 18.29 2.34 -10.82
C TYR A 176 18.94 1.21 -11.67
N GLU A 177 20.29 1.17 -11.70
CA GLU A 177 21.06 0.15 -12.44
C GLU A 177 21.80 -0.82 -11.51
N GLY A 178 21.29 -1.02 -10.29
CA GLY A 178 21.90 -1.93 -9.32
C GLY A 178 21.60 -3.41 -9.63
N THR A 179 22.51 -4.29 -9.22
CA THR A 179 22.25 -5.74 -9.23
C THR A 179 21.37 -6.14 -8.05
N TYR A 180 20.40 -7.03 -8.29
CA TYR A 180 19.56 -7.56 -7.23
C TYR A 180 20.33 -8.56 -6.37
N GLY A 181 20.35 -8.31 -5.06
CA GLY A 181 20.89 -9.23 -4.05
C GLY A 181 19.77 -9.83 -3.21
N LYS A 182 19.96 -11.09 -2.77
CA LYS A 182 19.06 -11.77 -1.81
C LYS A 182 19.59 -11.58 -0.39
N LYS A 183 18.76 -11.07 0.52
CA LYS A 183 19.12 -10.82 1.93
C LYS A 183 17.94 -11.16 2.83
N GLY A 184 18.19 -11.74 4.00
CA GLY A 184 17.13 -11.96 5.00
C GLY A 184 16.64 -10.63 5.57
N ILE A 185 15.34 -10.51 5.88
CA ILE A 185 14.75 -9.24 6.35
C ILE A 185 15.48 -8.68 7.59
N GLU A 186 15.88 -9.57 8.51
CA GLU A 186 16.60 -9.23 9.76
C GLU A 186 18.00 -8.63 9.54
N GLN A 187 18.57 -8.80 8.35
CA GLN A 187 19.90 -8.29 8.06
C GLN A 187 19.89 -6.82 7.60
N PHE A 188 18.72 -6.29 7.19
CA PHE A 188 18.58 -4.90 6.77
C PHE A 188 18.77 -3.96 7.96
N LYS A 189 19.54 -2.89 7.74
CA LYS A 189 19.77 -1.85 8.74
C LYS A 189 19.01 -0.58 8.35
N VAL A 190 18.68 0.23 9.35
CA VAL A 190 18.13 1.57 9.10
C VAL A 190 19.11 2.35 8.22
N GLY A 191 18.61 2.90 7.11
CA GLY A 191 19.41 3.61 6.11
C GLY A 191 19.95 2.75 4.97
N ASP A 192 19.77 1.42 4.99
CA ASP A 192 20.08 0.58 3.83
C ASP A 192 19.19 1.03 2.65
N PRO A 193 19.76 1.45 1.50
CA PRO A 193 18.97 1.85 0.35
C PRO A 193 18.34 0.63 -0.32
N VAL A 194 17.06 0.75 -0.66
CA VAL A 194 16.26 -0.30 -1.30
C VAL A 194 15.45 0.34 -2.42
N GLY A 195 15.84 0.09 -3.67
CA GLY A 195 15.11 0.55 -4.84
C GLY A 195 13.91 -0.35 -5.16
N PRO A 196 12.74 0.22 -5.51
CA PRO A 196 11.62 -0.57 -6.01
C PRO A 196 11.88 -1.10 -7.44
N PRO A 197 11.18 -2.16 -7.86
CA PRO A 197 10.39 -3.03 -7.01
C PRO A 197 11.31 -3.88 -6.10
N LEU A 198 10.92 -4.08 -4.85
CA LEU A 198 11.49 -5.16 -4.04
C LEU A 198 10.57 -6.36 -4.07
N VAL A 199 11.13 -7.56 -3.88
CA VAL A 199 10.38 -8.82 -3.81
C VAL A 199 10.75 -9.55 -2.52
N ALA A 200 9.76 -9.99 -1.75
CA ALA A 200 9.92 -10.81 -0.56
C ALA A 200 9.34 -12.22 -0.78
N GLU A 201 10.14 -13.24 -0.47
CA GLU A 201 9.68 -14.61 -0.23
C GLU A 201 9.39 -14.74 1.26
N LEU A 202 8.12 -14.98 1.59
CA LEU A 202 7.63 -15.12 2.95
C LEU A 202 7.87 -16.54 3.48
N PRO A 203 7.88 -16.74 4.81
CA PRO A 203 7.77 -18.08 5.40
C PRO A 203 6.58 -18.84 4.80
N GLY A 204 6.81 -20.06 4.33
CA GLY A 204 5.79 -20.87 3.63
C GLY A 204 5.73 -20.67 2.11
N GLY A 205 6.58 -19.84 1.52
CA GLY A 205 6.82 -19.80 0.06
C GLY A 205 5.88 -18.91 -0.75
N LEU A 206 5.10 -18.04 -0.08
CA LEU A 206 4.33 -16.97 -0.72
C LEU A 206 5.24 -15.81 -1.12
N PHE A 207 4.95 -15.14 -2.25
CA PHE A 207 5.73 -13.99 -2.72
C PHE A 207 4.92 -12.70 -2.64
N ALA A 208 5.58 -11.62 -2.20
CA ALA A 208 5.05 -10.27 -2.21
C ALA A 208 6.04 -9.33 -2.90
N ALA A 209 5.54 -8.33 -3.60
CA ALA A 209 6.34 -7.28 -4.21
C ALA A 209 5.82 -5.91 -3.80
N VAL A 210 6.74 -5.00 -3.48
CA VAL A 210 6.41 -3.61 -3.15
C VAL A 210 7.01 -2.71 -4.21
N THR A 211 6.17 -1.85 -4.77
CA THR A 211 6.52 -0.87 -5.79
C THR A 211 5.67 0.38 -5.59
N GLU A 212 5.88 1.37 -6.44
CA GLU A 212 5.00 2.51 -6.64
C GLU A 212 4.53 2.55 -8.10
N GLY A 213 3.54 3.40 -8.37
CA GLY A 213 3.00 3.71 -9.69
C GLY A 213 2.47 5.15 -9.71
N GLY A 214 2.16 5.69 -10.89
CA GLY A 214 1.62 7.05 -11.00
C GLY A 214 2.41 8.12 -10.23
N LEU A 215 3.74 8.02 -10.25
CA LEU A 215 4.65 8.99 -9.64
C LEU A 215 4.73 10.22 -10.55
N VAL A 216 3.88 11.20 -10.24
CA VAL A 216 3.72 12.46 -10.96
C VAL A 216 3.43 13.58 -9.96
N ASP A 217 3.85 14.81 -10.29
CA ASP A 217 3.58 16.05 -9.52
C ASP A 217 2.30 16.76 -10.01
#